data_AF-A0A833MB16-F1
#
_entry.id   AF-A0A833MB16-F1
#
_cell.length_a   1.000
_cell.length_b   1.000
_cell.length_c   1.000
_cell.angle_alpha   90.00
_cell.angle_beta   90.00
_cell.angle_gamma   90.00
#
_symmetry.space_group_name_H-M   'P 1'
#
loop_
_entity.id
_entity.type
_entity.pdbx_description
1 polymer ?
#
loop_
_entity_poly.entity_id
_entity_poly.type
_entity_poly.pdbx_seq_one_letter_code
_entity_poly.pdbx_strand_id
1 'polypeptide(L)'
;MSPAARPRAPFFSQFGEDEILERIFERAAPGTCVEVGAHDGVTGSNTYHFELLGWHCLLVEPVPALAEAIRRRRRAWVFECAASSAEGRATLYVAEGAESLSTLVPGAAHAEAVRAFGARMVPIEVATRRLDDLLDEAGVGQLDFVTIDVEGHELEVLRGFSIERFQPCVVVVEDNSATGDPDLRRHLEERGYRYFLRSMVNRWYAREDVLPALPIEALLRIVRRRAREVALAVRLRPLTRFLPVRLRERALGLIRWLLSMARSRERRGDP
;
A
#
# COMPACT_ATOMS: atom_id res chain seq x y z
N MET A 1 -14.22 -32.23 14.55
CA MET A 1 -14.78 -30.91 14.14
C MET A 1 -14.10 -30.53 12.83
N SER A 2 -14.85 -30.32 11.75
CA SER A 2 -14.28 -29.82 10.50
C SER A 2 -13.71 -28.42 10.74
N PRO A 3 -12.52 -28.05 10.22
CA PRO A 3 -12.05 -26.67 10.32
C PRO A 3 -13.10 -25.78 9.65
N ALA A 4 -13.61 -24.77 10.37
CA ALA A 4 -14.52 -23.80 9.77
C ALA A 4 -13.86 -23.23 8.50
N ALA A 5 -14.60 -23.21 7.39
CA ALA A 5 -14.10 -22.64 6.15
C ALA A 5 -13.71 -21.18 6.40
N ARG A 6 -12.47 -20.81 6.04
CA ARG A 6 -12.00 -19.44 6.23
C ARG A 6 -12.86 -18.46 5.43
N PRO A 7 -13.17 -17.27 5.97
CA PRO A 7 -13.78 -16.22 5.18
C PRO A 7 -12.88 -15.91 3.99
N ARG A 8 -13.47 -15.84 2.79
CA ARG A 8 -12.78 -15.40 1.58
C ARG A 8 -13.06 -13.91 1.40
N ALA A 9 -12.01 -13.09 1.42
CA ALA A 9 -12.09 -11.66 1.13
C ALA A 9 -11.46 -11.35 -0.24
N PRO A 10 -11.98 -10.35 -0.99
CA PRO A 10 -11.35 -9.87 -2.21
C PRO A 10 -10.00 -9.19 -1.92
N PHE A 11 -9.17 -9.09 -2.96
CA PHE A 11 -7.94 -8.28 -2.98
C PHE A 11 -8.20 -6.94 -3.65
N PHE A 12 -7.54 -5.90 -3.14
CA PHE A 12 -7.69 -4.50 -3.49
C PHE A 12 -6.40 -3.83 -3.94
N SER A 13 -5.23 -4.39 -3.61
CA SER A 13 -3.96 -3.69 -3.80
C SER A 13 -3.58 -3.46 -5.26
N GLN A 14 -2.70 -2.48 -5.49
CA GLN A 14 -2.35 -2.03 -6.83
C GLN A 14 -1.61 -3.09 -7.66
N PHE A 15 -0.67 -3.82 -7.05
CA PHE A 15 0.19 -4.81 -7.69
C PHE A 15 0.20 -6.18 -7.01
N GLY A 16 -0.77 -6.48 -6.15
CA GLY A 16 -0.93 -7.77 -5.46
C GLY A 16 -0.13 -7.90 -4.17
N GLU A 17 0.27 -6.80 -3.56
CA GLU A 17 0.81 -6.68 -2.21
C GLU A 17 -0.06 -7.41 -1.17
N ASP A 18 -1.37 -7.21 -1.18
CA ASP A 18 -2.28 -7.84 -0.21
C ASP A 18 -2.31 -9.37 -0.34
N GLU A 19 -2.21 -9.90 -1.55
CA GLU A 19 -2.06 -11.33 -1.81
C GLU A 19 -0.69 -11.88 -1.39
N ILE A 20 0.38 -11.08 -1.53
CA ILE A 20 1.71 -11.42 -1.02
C ILE A 20 1.68 -11.46 0.51
N LEU A 21 1.08 -10.46 1.15
CA LEU A 21 0.91 -10.40 2.60
C LEU A 21 0.03 -11.57 3.08
N GLU A 22 -1.08 -11.89 2.41
CA GLU A 22 -1.95 -13.01 2.81
C GLU A 22 -1.15 -14.32 2.72
N ARG A 23 -0.29 -14.45 1.71
CA ARG A 23 0.57 -15.62 1.57
C ARG A 23 1.63 -15.73 2.68
N ILE A 24 2.12 -14.60 3.19
CA ILE A 24 3.06 -14.56 4.32
C ILE A 24 2.34 -14.92 5.63
N PHE A 25 1.16 -14.35 5.85
CA PHE A 25 0.38 -14.50 7.09
C PHE A 25 -0.69 -15.60 7.00
N GLU A 26 -0.61 -16.49 6.00
CA GLU A 26 -1.61 -17.54 5.67
C GLU A 26 -1.97 -18.44 6.87
N ARG A 27 -1.26 -18.39 7.99
CA ARG A 27 -1.49 -19.22 9.18
C ARG A 27 -1.69 -18.43 10.48
N ALA A 28 -1.73 -17.10 10.41
CA ALA A 28 -1.93 -16.26 11.58
C ALA A 28 -3.41 -16.16 11.97
N ALA A 29 -3.67 -16.00 13.27
CA ALA A 29 -4.91 -15.39 13.73
C ALA A 29 -4.96 -13.92 13.22
N PRO A 30 -6.12 -13.24 13.24
CA PRO A 30 -6.15 -11.83 12.89
C PRO A 30 -5.10 -11.03 13.66
N GLY A 31 -4.28 -10.29 12.92
CA GLY A 31 -3.17 -9.51 13.41
C GLY A 31 -3.46 -8.01 13.42
N THR A 32 -2.39 -7.22 13.54
CA THR A 32 -2.44 -5.75 13.47
C THR A 32 -1.60 -5.24 12.32
N CYS A 33 -2.18 -4.38 11.49
CA CYS A 33 -1.46 -3.76 10.37
C CYS A 33 -1.74 -2.26 10.24
N VAL A 34 -0.78 -1.58 9.63
CA VAL A 34 -0.79 -0.13 9.41
C VAL A 34 -0.63 0.17 7.93
N GLU A 35 -1.40 1.14 7.43
CA GLU A 35 -1.28 1.70 6.08
C GLU A 35 -1.09 3.22 6.17
N VAL A 36 0.11 3.69 5.82
CA VAL A 36 0.45 5.10 5.74
C VAL A 36 0.33 5.54 4.29
N GLY A 37 -0.54 6.53 4.03
CA GLY A 37 -0.98 6.89 2.68
C GLY A 37 -2.18 6.07 2.22
N ALA A 38 -3.24 6.06 3.02
CA ALA A 38 -4.38 5.16 2.81
C ALA A 38 -5.33 5.56 1.66
N HIS A 39 -5.18 6.76 1.09
CA HIS A 39 -5.99 7.28 0.00
C HIS A 39 -7.50 7.16 0.30
N ASP A 40 -8.32 6.61 -0.61
CA ASP A 40 -9.78 6.45 -0.40
C ASP A 40 -10.14 5.26 0.52
N GLY A 41 -9.14 4.56 1.05
CA GLY A 41 -9.22 3.39 1.92
C GLY A 41 -9.49 2.07 1.22
N VAL A 42 -9.83 2.07 -0.07
CA VAL A 42 -10.33 0.87 -0.77
C VAL A 42 -9.54 0.61 -2.04
N THR A 43 -9.43 1.59 -2.92
CA THR A 43 -8.77 1.47 -4.21
C THR A 43 -7.26 1.40 -3.99
N GLY A 44 -6.66 0.24 -4.31
CA GLY A 44 -5.23 0.04 -4.13
C GLY A 44 -4.82 -0.30 -2.70
N SER A 45 -5.76 -0.42 -1.76
CA SER A 45 -5.41 -0.65 -0.34
C SER A 45 -4.73 -1.99 -0.10
N ASN A 46 -3.67 -1.96 0.69
CA ASN A 46 -2.94 -3.14 1.15
C ASN A 46 -3.60 -3.79 2.38
N THR A 47 -4.43 -3.06 3.12
CA THR A 47 -5.00 -3.52 4.40
C THR A 47 -6.49 -3.85 4.36
N TYR A 48 -7.24 -3.41 3.35
CA TYR A 48 -8.70 -3.61 3.36
C TYR A 48 -9.09 -5.09 3.27
N HIS A 49 -8.31 -5.89 2.53
CA HIS A 49 -8.44 -7.36 2.54
C HIS A 49 -8.35 -7.93 3.97
N PHE A 50 -7.36 -7.48 4.74
CA PHE A 50 -7.10 -7.95 6.11
C PHE A 50 -8.18 -7.52 7.09
N GLU A 51 -8.69 -6.30 6.97
CA GLU A 51 -9.83 -5.85 7.77
C GLU A 51 -11.07 -6.74 7.56
N LEU A 52 -11.34 -7.14 6.31
CA LEU A 52 -12.43 -8.08 5.99
C LEU A 52 -12.17 -9.49 6.55
N LEU A 53 -10.92 -9.85 6.81
CA LEU A 53 -10.52 -11.06 7.53
C LEU A 53 -10.49 -10.88 9.06
N GLY A 54 -10.87 -9.69 9.57
CA GLY A 54 -10.99 -9.39 10.99
C GLY A 54 -9.73 -8.82 11.64
N TRP A 55 -8.74 -8.39 10.86
CA TRP A 55 -7.53 -7.76 11.39
C TRP A 55 -7.81 -6.37 11.96
N HIS A 56 -6.98 -5.96 12.90
CA HIS A 56 -6.94 -4.60 13.41
C HIS A 56 -6.12 -3.73 12.45
N CYS A 57 -6.80 -2.84 11.72
CA CYS A 57 -6.15 -1.97 10.75
C CYS A 57 -6.12 -0.52 11.25
N LEU A 58 -4.98 0.14 11.10
CA LEU A 58 -4.79 1.56 11.33
C LEU A 58 -4.39 2.24 10.02
N LEU A 59 -5.04 3.33 9.69
CA LEU A 59 -4.85 4.07 8.44
C LEU A 59 -4.44 5.50 8.76
N VAL A 60 -3.45 6.00 8.03
CA VAL A 60 -3.00 7.39 8.11
C VAL A 60 -3.23 8.04 6.75
N GLU A 61 -4.04 9.09 6.72
CA GLU A 61 -4.43 9.79 5.49
C GLU A 61 -4.54 11.30 5.75
N PRO A 62 -3.68 12.14 5.16
CA PRO A 62 -3.67 13.58 5.45
C PRO A 62 -4.78 14.38 4.78
N VAL A 63 -5.41 13.90 3.70
CA VAL A 63 -6.45 14.64 2.96
C VAL A 63 -7.80 14.47 3.67
N PRO A 64 -8.41 15.55 4.21
CA PRO A 64 -9.65 15.44 5.01
C PRO A 64 -10.80 14.75 4.30
N ALA A 65 -10.99 15.04 3.01
CA ALA A 65 -12.05 14.42 2.21
C ALA A 65 -11.86 12.91 2.03
N LEU A 66 -10.62 12.44 1.96
CA LEU A 66 -10.28 11.02 1.85
C LEU A 66 -10.39 10.33 3.21
N ALA A 67 -9.87 10.94 4.28
CA ALA A 67 -10.02 10.45 5.65
C ALA A 67 -11.51 10.25 6.03
N GLU A 68 -12.36 11.22 5.69
CA GLU A 68 -13.81 11.11 5.86
C GLU A 68 -14.42 9.99 5.02
N ALA A 69 -13.94 9.79 3.79
CA ALA A 69 -14.39 8.70 2.93
C ALA A 69 -14.01 7.32 3.49
N ILE A 70 -12.82 7.19 4.10
CA ILE A 70 -12.38 5.99 4.82
C ILE A 70 -13.33 5.71 5.98
N ARG A 71 -13.57 6.69 6.86
CA ARG A 71 -14.44 6.56 8.05
C ARG A 71 -15.86 6.07 7.71
N ARG A 72 -16.36 6.39 6.52
CA ARG A 72 -17.69 5.94 6.04
C ARG A 72 -17.71 4.51 5.51
N ARG A 73 -16.57 3.95 5.11
CA ARG A 73 -16.48 2.66 4.40
C ARG A 73 -15.79 1.57 5.21
N ARG A 74 -14.89 1.95 6.12
CA ARG A 74 -14.04 1.06 6.90
C ARG A 74 -14.31 1.22 8.38
N ARG A 75 -14.08 0.15 9.13
CA ARG A 75 -14.10 0.05 10.60
C ARG A 75 -12.72 0.31 11.21
N ALA A 76 -11.69 0.38 10.37
CA ALA A 76 -10.31 0.67 10.71
C ALA A 76 -10.19 2.01 11.45
N TRP A 77 -9.14 2.15 12.24
CA TRP A 77 -8.81 3.42 12.89
C TRP A 77 -8.18 4.37 11.88
N VAL A 78 -8.61 5.63 11.90
CA VAL A 78 -8.23 6.61 10.87
C VAL A 78 -7.65 7.86 11.51
N PHE A 79 -6.36 8.10 11.25
CA PHE A 79 -5.66 9.31 11.62
C PHE A 79 -5.60 10.27 10.44
N GLU A 80 -6.23 11.43 10.61
CA GLU A 80 -6.25 12.51 9.61
C GLU A 80 -5.04 13.42 9.80
N CYS A 81 -3.87 12.93 9.39
CA CYS A 81 -2.60 13.63 9.44
C CYS A 81 -1.61 13.00 8.46
N ALA A 82 -0.51 13.69 8.17
CA ALA A 82 0.63 13.09 7.51
C ALA A 82 1.55 12.46 8.56
N ALA A 83 1.97 11.21 8.35
CA ALA A 83 3.06 10.65 9.16
C ALA A 83 4.39 11.31 8.74
N SER A 84 5.22 11.64 9.71
CA SER A 84 6.53 12.26 9.48
C SER A 84 7.46 12.05 10.69
N SER A 85 8.66 12.64 10.67
CA SER A 85 9.66 12.53 11.71
C SER A 85 9.35 13.35 12.96
N ALA A 86 8.42 14.32 12.87
CA ALA A 86 8.04 15.18 13.97
C ALA A 86 6.57 15.64 13.90
N GLU A 87 6.03 15.98 15.07
CA GLU A 87 4.73 16.66 15.19
C GLU A 87 4.81 18.10 14.68
N GLY A 88 3.75 18.56 14.01
CA GLY A 88 3.73 19.92 13.47
C GLY A 88 2.68 20.12 12.38
N ARG A 89 3.02 20.98 11.41
CA ARG A 89 2.21 21.26 10.23
C ARG A 89 3.10 21.26 8.99
N ALA A 90 2.54 20.83 7.87
CA ALA A 90 3.20 20.88 6.58
C ALA A 90 2.20 21.20 5.47
N THR A 91 2.72 21.75 4.38
CA THR A 91 1.95 21.94 3.15
C THR A 91 1.94 20.63 2.37
N LEU A 92 0.76 20.03 2.24
CA LEU A 92 0.50 18.91 1.33
C LEU A 92 0.02 19.48 -0.01
N TYR A 93 0.58 18.98 -1.10
CA TYR A 93 0.13 19.31 -2.44
C TYR A 93 -0.79 18.19 -2.94
N VAL A 94 -2.09 18.45 -2.93
CA VAL A 94 -3.11 17.50 -3.36
C VAL A 94 -3.23 17.51 -4.88
N ALA A 95 -3.08 16.35 -5.50
CA ALA A 95 -3.28 16.17 -6.94
C ALA A 95 -4.77 16.00 -7.27
N GLU A 96 -5.54 17.09 -7.33
CA GLU A 96 -6.97 17.01 -7.62
C GLU A 96 -7.26 16.34 -8.98
N GLY A 97 -8.06 15.27 -8.96
CA GLY A 97 -8.35 14.42 -10.12
C GLY A 97 -7.38 13.24 -10.31
N ALA A 98 -6.37 13.12 -9.46
CA ALA A 98 -5.44 12.00 -9.35
C ALA A 98 -4.90 11.92 -7.91
N GLU A 99 -5.80 11.88 -6.92
CA GLU A 99 -5.50 12.16 -5.51
C GLU A 99 -4.46 11.20 -4.91
N SER A 100 -4.29 10.01 -5.48
CA SER A 100 -3.23 9.06 -5.10
C SER A 100 -1.81 9.59 -5.34
N LEU A 101 -1.65 10.63 -6.16
CA LEU A 101 -0.36 11.29 -6.43
C LEU A 101 -0.14 12.53 -5.54
N SER A 102 -0.77 12.61 -4.37
CA SER A 102 -0.58 13.76 -3.47
C SER A 102 0.71 13.61 -2.66
N THR A 103 1.48 14.68 -2.48
CA THR A 103 2.81 14.62 -1.86
C THR A 103 3.13 15.83 -0.97
N LEU A 104 3.97 15.62 0.05
CA LEU A 104 4.61 16.69 0.84
C LEU A 104 5.87 17.26 0.16
N VAL A 105 6.41 16.59 -0.84
CA VAL A 105 7.72 16.90 -1.46
C VAL A 105 7.59 17.02 -2.99
N PRO A 106 6.87 18.03 -3.52
CA PRO A 106 6.65 18.13 -4.95
C PRO A 106 7.97 18.37 -5.71
N GLY A 107 8.28 17.46 -6.64
CA GLY A 107 9.40 17.59 -7.58
C GLY A 107 8.95 17.87 -9.02
N ALA A 108 9.87 18.32 -9.88
CA ALA A 108 9.56 18.62 -11.28
C ALA A 108 8.99 17.41 -12.06
N ALA A 109 9.58 16.22 -11.86
CA ALA A 109 9.12 14.98 -12.48
C ALA A 109 7.73 14.57 -11.97
N HIS A 110 7.47 14.71 -10.67
CA HIS A 110 6.17 14.45 -10.08
C HIS A 110 5.09 15.41 -10.61
N ALA A 111 5.41 16.71 -10.71
CA ALA A 111 4.51 17.70 -11.30
C ALA A 111 4.22 17.43 -12.80
N GLU A 112 5.17 16.88 -13.55
CA GLU A 112 4.93 16.40 -14.92
C GLU A 112 4.00 15.20 -14.95
N ALA A 113 4.18 14.23 -14.05
CA ALA A 113 3.29 13.08 -13.91
C ALA A 113 1.85 13.52 -13.60
N VAL A 114 1.64 14.38 -12.60
CA VAL A 114 0.31 14.92 -12.24
C VAL A 114 -0.35 15.61 -13.45
N ARG A 115 0.40 16.43 -14.20
CA ARG A 115 -0.12 17.07 -15.43
C ARG A 115 -0.48 16.07 -16.53
N ALA A 116 0.29 14.98 -16.67
CA ALA A 116 -0.02 13.92 -17.63
C ALA A 116 -1.32 13.16 -17.30
N PHE A 117 -1.78 13.21 -16.05
CA PHE A 117 -3.11 12.73 -15.64
C PHE A 117 -4.22 13.79 -15.79
N GLY A 118 -3.91 15.00 -16.23
CA GLY A 118 -4.87 16.10 -16.32
C GLY A 118 -5.28 16.67 -14.95
N ALA A 119 -4.50 16.35 -13.91
CA ALA A 119 -4.70 16.82 -12.55
C ALA A 119 -3.94 18.12 -12.29
N ARG A 120 -4.29 18.79 -11.19
CA ARG A 120 -3.63 20.01 -10.72
C ARG A 120 -3.19 19.84 -9.27
N MET A 121 -2.06 20.44 -8.91
CA MET A 121 -1.60 20.48 -7.53
C MET A 121 -2.25 21.63 -6.79
N VAL A 122 -2.89 21.32 -5.65
CA VAL A 122 -3.53 22.29 -4.77
C VAL A 122 -2.90 22.18 -3.38
N PRO A 123 -2.25 23.23 -2.88
CA PRO A 123 -1.66 23.21 -1.55
C PRO A 123 -2.77 23.26 -0.48
N ILE A 124 -2.66 22.40 0.53
CA ILE A 124 -3.44 22.45 1.76
C ILE A 124 -2.50 22.30 2.96
N GLU A 125 -2.91 22.83 4.11
CA GLU A 125 -2.16 22.69 5.35
C GLU A 125 -2.68 21.50 6.17
N VAL A 126 -1.82 20.54 6.47
CA VAL A 126 -2.16 19.33 7.23
C VAL A 126 -1.31 19.24 8.50
N ALA A 127 -1.83 18.55 9.52
CA ALA A 127 -1.03 18.18 10.68
C ALA A 127 -0.01 17.10 10.30
N THR A 128 1.19 17.17 10.87
CA THR A 128 2.18 16.07 10.83
C THR A 128 2.26 15.43 12.22
N ARG A 129 2.44 14.12 12.28
CA ARG A 129 2.63 13.36 13.54
C ARG A 129 3.65 12.24 13.34
N ARG A 130 4.34 11.82 14.39
CA ARG A 130 5.18 10.62 14.35
C ARG A 130 4.30 9.38 14.33
N LEU A 131 4.71 8.35 13.61
CA LEU A 131 3.97 7.09 13.60
C LEU A 131 3.91 6.48 15.02
N ASP A 132 4.96 6.66 15.81
CA ASP A 132 4.99 6.28 17.23
C ASP A 132 3.80 6.84 18.03
N ASP A 133 3.49 8.12 17.84
CA ASP A 133 2.44 8.79 18.60
C ASP A 133 1.05 8.28 18.18
N LEU A 134 0.89 7.92 16.91
CA LEU A 134 -0.35 7.33 16.39
C LEU A 134 -0.55 5.91 16.94
N LEU A 135 0.52 5.12 17.01
CA LEU A 135 0.50 3.76 17.53
C LEU A 135 0.28 3.73 19.05
N ASP A 136 0.84 4.70 19.78
CA ASP A 136 0.60 4.89 21.21
C ASP A 136 -0.82 5.40 21.49
N GLU A 137 -1.25 6.40 20.70
CA GLU A 137 -2.65 6.71 20.32
C GLU A 137 -3.56 5.49 20.43
N ALA A 138 -3.14 4.50 19.67
CA ALA A 138 -3.90 3.32 19.40
C ALA A 138 -3.69 2.16 20.40
N GLY A 139 -2.82 2.31 21.39
CA GLY A 139 -2.45 1.19 22.27
C GLY A 139 -1.89 -0.03 21.50
N VAL A 140 -1.29 0.19 20.33
CA VAL A 140 -0.67 -0.86 19.52
C VAL A 140 0.76 -1.09 20.00
N GLY A 141 1.03 -2.26 20.57
CA GLY A 141 2.37 -2.61 21.04
C GLY A 141 3.25 -3.29 19.99
N GLN A 142 2.65 -4.02 19.04
CA GLN A 142 3.36 -4.75 17.99
C GLN A 142 2.54 -4.76 16.70
N LEU A 143 3.25 -4.87 15.57
CA LEU A 143 2.66 -4.95 14.24
C LEU A 143 3.02 -6.27 13.58
N ASP A 144 2.12 -6.79 12.76
CA ASP A 144 2.42 -7.86 11.82
C ASP A 144 3.05 -7.25 10.56
N PHE A 145 2.45 -6.18 10.02
CA PHE A 145 3.05 -5.44 8.92
C PHE A 145 2.65 -3.97 8.88
N VAL A 146 3.48 -3.19 8.19
CA VAL A 146 3.19 -1.80 7.84
C VAL A 146 3.48 -1.57 6.36
N THR A 147 2.62 -0.79 5.70
CA THR A 147 2.84 -0.31 4.33
C THR A 147 2.96 1.22 4.34
N ILE A 148 3.97 1.74 3.66
CA ILE A 148 4.27 3.18 3.59
C ILE A 148 4.34 3.58 2.12
N ASP A 149 3.39 4.40 1.70
CA ASP A 149 3.28 4.93 0.34
C ASP A 149 2.83 6.39 0.45
N VAL A 150 3.80 7.32 0.49
CA VAL A 150 3.54 8.75 0.80
C VAL A 150 4.18 9.66 -0.25
N GLU A 151 4.39 9.11 -1.45
CA GLU A 151 4.87 9.80 -2.65
C GLU A 151 6.14 10.65 -2.38
N GLY A 152 7.18 10.02 -1.84
CA GLY A 152 8.52 10.59 -1.66
C GLY A 152 8.88 11.02 -0.24
N HIS A 153 7.97 10.88 0.73
CA HIS A 153 8.20 11.22 2.14
C HIS A 153 8.50 10.01 3.04
N GLU A 154 8.80 8.85 2.44
CA GLU A 154 8.88 7.55 3.13
C GLU A 154 9.97 7.52 4.19
N LEU A 155 11.15 8.09 3.91
CA LEU A 155 12.25 8.14 4.87
C LEU A 155 11.90 8.97 6.11
N GLU A 156 11.13 10.04 5.96
CA GLU A 156 10.68 10.86 7.08
C GLU A 156 9.64 10.14 7.93
N VAL A 157 8.73 9.37 7.31
CA VAL A 157 7.83 8.46 8.05
C VAL A 157 8.64 7.46 8.86
N LEU A 158 9.65 6.83 8.25
CA LEU A 158 10.53 5.86 8.92
C LEU A 158 11.35 6.47 10.06
N ARG A 159 11.75 7.75 9.95
CA ARG A 159 12.44 8.48 11.03
C ARG A 159 11.52 8.77 12.22
N GLY A 160 10.21 8.90 11.99
CA GLY A 160 9.18 9.03 13.03
C GLY A 160 8.63 7.69 13.52
N PHE A 161 9.27 6.58 13.17
CA PHE A 161 8.83 5.24 13.51
C PHE A 161 9.94 4.44 14.21
N SER A 162 9.80 4.23 15.51
CA SER A 162 10.63 3.36 16.34
C SER A 162 10.34 1.89 16.00
N ILE A 163 10.76 1.47 14.83
CA ILE A 163 10.49 0.14 14.27
C ILE A 163 11.03 -1.01 15.15
N GLU A 164 12.05 -0.77 15.96
CA GLU A 164 12.61 -1.71 16.93
C GLU A 164 11.66 -1.94 18.12
N ARG A 165 10.79 -0.97 18.42
CA ARG A 165 9.76 -1.07 19.47
C ARG A 165 8.53 -1.84 18.97
N PHE A 166 8.00 -1.46 17.82
CA PHE A 166 6.76 -2.05 17.28
C PHE A 166 6.98 -3.33 16.46
N GLN A 167 8.23 -3.59 16.07
CA GLN A 167 8.72 -4.85 15.49
C GLN A 167 7.83 -5.47 14.40
N PRO A 168 7.38 -4.74 13.35
CA PRO A 168 6.67 -5.35 12.24
C PRO A 168 7.40 -6.57 11.69
N CYS A 169 6.69 -7.66 11.37
CA CYS A 169 7.30 -8.79 10.67
C CYS A 169 7.72 -8.39 9.25
N VAL A 170 6.88 -7.59 8.58
CA VAL A 170 7.09 -7.10 7.21
C VAL A 170 6.86 -5.59 7.12
N VAL A 171 7.76 -4.90 6.41
CA VAL A 171 7.61 -3.49 6.01
C VAL A 171 7.57 -3.44 4.49
N VAL A 172 6.53 -2.83 3.95
CA VAL A 172 6.40 -2.54 2.52
C VAL A 172 6.55 -1.03 2.35
N VAL A 173 7.48 -0.60 1.51
CA VAL A 173 7.73 0.82 1.28
C VAL A 173 7.72 1.09 -0.22
N GLU A 174 6.99 2.12 -0.64
CA GLU A 174 7.08 2.61 -2.02
C GLU A 174 8.48 3.17 -2.26
N ASP A 175 9.11 2.74 -3.36
CA ASP A 175 10.39 3.25 -3.78
C ASP A 175 10.47 3.26 -5.32
N ASN A 176 10.18 4.45 -5.85
CA ASN A 176 10.22 4.73 -7.27
C ASN A 176 11.65 4.82 -7.85
N SER A 177 12.70 4.73 -7.03
CA SER A 177 14.07 4.69 -7.53
C SER A 177 14.39 3.38 -8.24
N ALA A 178 15.16 3.48 -9.32
CA ALA A 178 15.50 2.31 -10.15
C ALA A 178 16.33 1.27 -9.38
N THR A 179 17.27 1.73 -8.57
CA THR A 179 18.24 0.89 -7.84
C THR A 179 17.91 0.72 -6.37
N GLY A 180 17.12 1.63 -5.79
CA GLY A 180 16.78 1.65 -4.39
C GLY A 180 17.29 2.91 -3.72
N ASP A 181 16.48 3.51 -2.86
CA ASP A 181 16.93 4.61 -2.01
C ASP A 181 17.94 4.06 -1.00
N PRO A 182 19.22 4.48 -1.07
CA PRO A 182 20.27 3.95 -0.19
C PRO A 182 20.08 4.37 1.27
N ASP A 183 19.46 5.52 1.55
CA ASP A 183 19.27 6.02 2.90
C ASP A 183 18.07 5.33 3.56
N LEU A 184 16.99 5.10 2.81
CA LEU A 184 15.85 4.26 3.24
C LEU A 184 16.33 2.85 3.57
N ARG A 185 17.09 2.24 2.65
CA ARG A 185 17.66 0.90 2.84
C ARG A 185 18.54 0.86 4.08
N ARG A 186 19.46 1.81 4.24
CA ARG A 186 20.35 1.88 5.40
C ARG A 186 19.55 2.02 6.70
N HIS A 187 18.55 2.89 6.73
CA HIS A 187 17.70 3.13 7.90
C HIS A 187 17.05 1.84 8.42
N LEU A 188 16.52 1.00 7.51
CA LEU A 188 15.91 -0.28 7.87
C LEU A 188 16.96 -1.36 8.20
N GLU A 189 18.05 -1.45 7.43
CA GLU A 189 19.08 -2.48 7.64
C GLU A 189 19.83 -2.33 8.96
N GLU A 190 20.11 -1.10 9.40
CA GLU A 190 20.70 -0.79 10.71
C GLU A 190 19.79 -1.20 11.88
N ARG A 191 18.50 -1.42 11.62
CA ARG A 191 17.46 -1.72 12.62
C ARG A 191 16.97 -3.17 12.56
N GLY A 192 17.76 -4.05 11.93
CA GLY A 192 17.48 -5.49 11.88
C GLY A 192 16.46 -5.91 10.84
N TYR A 193 16.25 -5.11 9.79
CA TYR A 193 15.40 -5.47 8.65
C TYR A 193 16.25 -5.78 7.42
N ARG A 194 15.77 -6.68 6.56
CA ARG A 194 16.47 -7.11 5.35
C ARG A 194 15.54 -7.05 4.16
N TYR A 195 16.01 -6.42 3.09
CA TYR A 195 15.33 -6.43 1.80
C TYR A 195 15.26 -7.87 1.27
N PHE A 196 14.09 -8.29 0.79
CA PHE A 196 13.92 -9.65 0.25
C PHE A 196 13.07 -9.75 -1.03
N LEU A 197 12.27 -8.73 -1.34
CA LEU A 197 11.37 -8.76 -2.49
C LEU A 197 11.12 -7.36 -3.03
N ARG A 198 10.87 -7.27 -4.34
CA ARG A 198 10.32 -6.07 -4.99
C ARG A 198 9.09 -6.45 -5.80
N SER A 199 7.99 -5.72 -5.59
CA SER A 199 6.76 -5.81 -6.39
C SER A 199 6.51 -4.48 -7.09
N MET A 200 6.93 -4.39 -8.36
CA MET A 200 6.89 -3.14 -9.13
C MET A 200 7.65 -2.00 -8.45
N VAL A 201 6.95 -1.01 -7.92
CA VAL A 201 7.52 0.16 -7.22
C VAL A 201 7.69 -0.10 -5.73
N ASN A 202 7.14 -1.19 -5.18
CA ASN A 202 7.20 -1.48 -3.76
C ASN A 202 8.39 -2.38 -3.40
N ARG A 203 9.13 -2.00 -2.36
CA ARG A 203 10.20 -2.77 -1.76
C ARG A 203 9.74 -3.39 -0.44
N TRP A 204 10.18 -4.62 -0.23
CA TRP A 204 9.76 -5.42 0.92
C TRP A 204 10.96 -5.72 1.78
N TYR A 205 10.81 -5.42 3.06
CA TYR A 205 11.76 -5.71 4.10
C TYR A 205 11.10 -6.62 5.12
N ALA A 206 11.84 -7.61 5.61
CA ALA A 206 11.42 -8.46 6.70
C ALA A 206 12.38 -8.30 7.87
N ARG A 207 11.87 -8.45 9.08
CA ARG A 207 12.70 -8.58 10.27
C ARG A 207 13.63 -9.78 10.10
N GLU A 208 14.89 -9.63 10.48
CA GLU A 208 15.96 -10.59 10.15
C GLU A 208 15.69 -12.01 10.69
N ASP A 209 15.03 -12.13 11.84
CA ASP A 209 14.58 -13.39 12.44
C ASP A 209 13.39 -14.03 11.72
N VAL A 210 12.55 -13.24 11.05
CA VAL A 210 11.36 -13.69 10.31
C VAL A 210 11.72 -14.15 8.90
N LEU A 211 12.70 -13.48 8.26
CA LEU A 211 13.07 -13.69 6.86
C LEU A 211 13.29 -15.18 6.47
N PRO A 212 13.99 -16.03 7.26
CA PRO A 212 14.22 -17.42 6.89
C PRO A 212 12.96 -18.27 6.75
N ALA A 213 11.85 -17.87 7.38
CA ALA A 213 10.59 -18.60 7.33
C ALA A 213 9.69 -18.19 6.15
N LEU A 214 10.04 -17.14 5.42
CA LEU A 214 9.20 -16.60 4.35
C LEU A 214 9.19 -17.53 3.12
N PRO A 215 8.01 -17.76 2.49
CA PRO A 215 7.89 -18.66 1.34
C PRO A 215 8.31 -17.97 0.03
N ILE A 216 9.58 -17.53 -0.08
CA ILE A 216 10.09 -16.63 -1.14
C ILE A 216 9.71 -17.09 -2.55
N GLU A 217 9.83 -18.37 -2.88
CA GLU A 217 9.46 -18.88 -4.20
C GLU A 217 7.96 -18.73 -4.52
N ALA A 218 7.09 -18.88 -3.52
CA ALA A 218 5.66 -18.64 -3.68
C ALA A 218 5.37 -17.14 -3.91
N LEU A 219 6.05 -16.26 -3.17
CA LEU A 219 5.90 -14.81 -3.33
C LEU A 219 6.37 -14.35 -4.72
N LEU A 220 7.50 -14.87 -5.20
CA LEU A 220 8.02 -14.57 -6.54
C LEU A 220 7.06 -15.02 -7.66
N ARG A 221 6.30 -16.11 -7.46
CA ARG A 221 5.26 -16.52 -8.42
C ARG A 221 4.13 -15.50 -8.50
N ILE A 222 3.71 -14.93 -7.36
CA ILE A 222 2.70 -13.86 -7.32
C ILE A 222 3.23 -12.62 -8.04
N VAL A 223 4.45 -12.16 -7.72
CA VAL A 223 5.07 -10.99 -8.36
C VAL A 223 5.18 -11.16 -9.88
N ARG A 224 5.70 -12.30 -10.35
CA ARG A 224 5.82 -12.57 -11.80
C ARG A 224 4.47 -12.59 -12.50
N ARG A 225 3.44 -13.13 -11.84
CA ARG A 225 2.08 -13.16 -12.38
C ARG A 225 1.51 -11.74 -12.49
N ARG A 226 1.59 -10.94 -11.43
CA ARG A 226 1.13 -9.54 -11.39
C ARG A 226 1.88 -8.66 -12.38
N ALA A 227 3.19 -8.86 -12.52
CA ALA A 227 4.00 -8.16 -13.52
C ALA A 227 3.51 -8.38 -14.96
N ARG A 228 3.14 -9.62 -15.31
CA ARG A 228 2.58 -9.95 -16.63
C ARG A 228 1.21 -9.30 -16.85
N GLU A 229 0.35 -9.29 -15.83
CA GLU A 229 -0.98 -8.65 -15.89
C GLU A 229 -0.86 -7.14 -16.14
N VAL A 230 0.04 -6.46 -15.43
CA VAL A 230 0.29 -5.03 -15.62
C VAL A 230 0.91 -4.74 -16.98
N ALA A 231 1.92 -5.53 -17.41
CA ALA A 231 2.53 -5.35 -18.73
C ALA A 231 1.50 -5.48 -19.86
N LEU A 232 0.56 -6.42 -19.73
CA LEU A 232 -0.55 -6.57 -20.68
C LEU A 232 -1.49 -5.35 -20.64
N ALA A 233 -1.88 -4.88 -19.46
CA ALA A 233 -2.74 -3.70 -19.32
C ALA A 233 -2.10 -2.44 -19.90
N VAL A 234 -0.79 -2.24 -19.71
CA VAL A 234 -0.03 -1.12 -20.28
C VAL A 234 0.00 -1.20 -21.81
N ARG A 235 0.21 -2.39 -22.40
CA ARG A 235 0.16 -2.59 -23.86
C ARG A 235 -1.20 -2.27 -24.46
N LEU A 236 -2.29 -2.50 -23.72
CA LEU A 236 -3.66 -2.21 -24.15
C LEU A 236 -4.07 -0.74 -23.87
N ARG A 237 -3.29 0.01 -23.08
CA ARG A 237 -3.56 1.40 -22.71
C ARG A 237 -3.73 2.36 -23.90
N PRO A 238 -3.04 2.22 -25.05
CA PRO A 238 -3.30 3.02 -26.25
C PRO A 238 -4.70 2.83 -26.82
N LEU A 239 -5.32 1.67 -26.62
CA LEU A 239 -6.68 1.37 -27.10
C LEU A 239 -7.75 2.08 -26.25
N THR A 240 -7.41 2.45 -25.02
CA THR A 240 -8.31 3.14 -24.06
C THR A 240 -7.94 4.61 -23.86
N ARG A 241 -6.91 5.12 -24.55
CA ARG A 241 -6.40 6.50 -24.41
C ARG A 241 -7.45 7.58 -24.71
N PHE A 242 -8.46 7.26 -25.50
CA PHE A 242 -9.52 8.19 -25.88
C PHE A 242 -10.68 8.24 -24.86
N LEU A 243 -10.66 7.38 -23.83
CA LEU A 243 -11.67 7.37 -22.79
C LEU A 243 -11.36 8.44 -21.72
N PRO A 244 -12.39 9.13 -21.18
CA PRO A 244 -12.24 9.98 -20.00
C PRO A 244 -11.57 9.25 -18.83
N VAL A 245 -10.80 9.94 -17.99
CA VAL A 245 -9.96 9.34 -16.92
C VAL A 245 -10.73 8.31 -16.06
N ARG A 246 -11.93 8.66 -15.58
CA ARG A 246 -12.81 7.76 -14.81
C ARG A 246 -13.25 6.51 -15.60
N LEU A 247 -13.43 6.62 -16.91
CA LEU A 247 -13.75 5.50 -17.81
C LEU A 247 -12.50 4.69 -18.15
N ARG A 248 -11.32 5.31 -18.17
CA ARG A 248 -10.04 4.64 -18.37
C ARG A 248 -9.68 3.77 -17.15
N GLU A 249 -9.90 4.27 -15.94
CA GLU A 249 -9.73 3.49 -14.71
C GLU A 249 -10.74 2.34 -14.62
N ARG A 250 -12.01 2.60 -14.97
CA ARG A 250 -13.02 1.53 -15.08
C ARG A 250 -12.70 0.53 -16.18
N ALA A 251 -12.18 0.96 -17.34
CA ALA A 251 -11.81 0.08 -18.43
C ALA A 251 -10.57 -0.76 -18.09
N LEU A 252 -9.56 -0.17 -17.45
CA LEU A 252 -8.39 -0.89 -16.95
C LEU A 252 -8.78 -1.84 -15.80
N GLY A 253 -9.70 -1.43 -14.92
CA GLY A 253 -10.30 -2.27 -13.89
C GLY A 253 -11.11 -3.44 -14.48
N LEU A 254 -11.90 -3.19 -15.53
CA LEU A 254 -12.65 -4.22 -16.26
C LEU A 254 -11.71 -5.18 -16.99
N ILE A 255 -10.61 -4.69 -17.60
CA ILE A 255 -9.58 -5.53 -18.21
C ILE A 255 -8.91 -6.41 -17.15
N ARG A 256 -8.52 -5.84 -16.00
CA ARG A 256 -7.98 -6.59 -14.85
C ARG A 256 -8.97 -7.65 -14.35
N TRP A 257 -10.25 -7.29 -14.24
CA TRP A 257 -11.33 -8.18 -13.81
C TRP A 257 -11.63 -9.30 -14.82
N LEU A 258 -11.69 -8.99 -16.12
CA LEU A 258 -11.87 -9.98 -17.20
C LEU A 258 -10.69 -10.96 -17.26
N LEU A 259 -9.46 -10.47 -17.09
CA LEU A 259 -8.26 -11.30 -17.00
C LEU A 259 -8.27 -12.21 -15.77
N SER A 260 -8.84 -11.75 -14.65
CA SER A 260 -9.09 -12.56 -13.45
C SER A 260 -10.19 -13.61 -13.67
N MET A 261 -11.30 -13.23 -14.33
CA MET A 261 -12.44 -14.12 -14.60
C MET A 261 -12.12 -15.23 -15.61
N ALA A 262 -11.40 -14.92 -16.70
CA ALA A 262 -11.01 -15.90 -17.71
C ALA A 262 -10.29 -17.11 -17.10
N ARG A 263 -9.60 -16.93 -15.97
CA ARG A 263 -8.86 -17.99 -15.26
C ARG A 263 -9.64 -18.66 -14.12
N SER A 264 -10.75 -18.07 -13.68
CA SER A 264 -11.69 -18.73 -12.76
C SER A 264 -12.51 -19.83 -13.46
N ARG A 265 -12.54 -19.80 -14.80
CA ARG A 265 -13.02 -20.88 -15.67
C ARG A 265 -11.96 -21.95 -15.94
N GLU A 266 -10.66 -21.61 -15.98
CA GLU A 266 -9.61 -22.64 -16.13
C GLU A 266 -9.36 -23.47 -14.84
N ARG A 267 -9.70 -22.95 -13.65
CA ARG A 267 -9.58 -23.71 -12.38
C ARG A 267 -10.82 -24.52 -12.01
N ARG A 268 -11.97 -24.20 -12.59
CA ARG A 268 -13.17 -25.04 -12.54
C ARG A 268 -13.15 -25.83 -13.83
N GLY A 269 -12.55 -27.02 -13.83
CA GLY A 269 -12.62 -27.91 -14.99
C GLY A 269 -14.06 -28.31 -15.27
N ASP A 270 -14.79 -27.42 -15.92
CA ASP A 270 -16.10 -27.67 -16.52
C ASP A 270 -16.00 -27.19 -17.98
N PRO A 271 -16.39 -28.04 -18.95
CA PRO A 271 -16.22 -27.79 -20.38
C PRO A 271 -17.00 -26.57 -20.89
#